data_AF-A0A519DKL6-F1
#
_entry.id   AF-A0A519DKL6-F1
#
_cell.length_a   1.000
_cell.length_b   1.000
_cell.length_c   1.000
_cell.angle_alpha   90.00
_cell.angle_beta   90.00
_cell.angle_gamma   90.00
#
_symmetry.space_group_name_H-M   'P 1'
#
loop_
_entity.id
_entity.type
_entity.pdbx_description
1 polymer ?
#
loop_
_entity_poly.entity_id
_entity_poly.type
_entity_poly.pdbx_seq_one_letter_code
_entity_poly.pdbx_strand_id
1 'polypeptide(L)'
;MGERTRGILGALLMISTLPIVLPSSGAQWGLARFMADGSDEGLDARTSYYMLAAMFSLVFFWPPIAFAYVALTGNGILALDDFTAFVLVILAFYIAARICILGYDLWSDNATASRRVKLSRSEDGERLTELLESIDSRLGALK
;
A
#
# COMPACT_ATOMS: atom_id res chain seq x y z
N MET A 1 4.62 -20.05 -9.66
CA MET A 1 3.35 -19.65 -9.01
C MET A 1 2.55 -18.85 -10.02
N GLY A 2 1.30 -19.22 -10.31
CA GLY A 2 0.45 -18.46 -11.23
C GLY A 2 0.05 -17.09 -10.66
N GLU A 3 -0.30 -16.12 -11.51
CA GLU A 3 -0.70 -14.77 -11.09
C GLU A 3 -1.86 -14.80 -10.09
N ARG A 4 -2.85 -15.67 -10.30
CA ARG A 4 -3.97 -15.89 -9.36
C ARG A 4 -3.52 -16.35 -7.98
N THR A 5 -2.58 -17.30 -7.91
CA THR A 5 -2.05 -17.78 -6.62
C THR A 5 -1.28 -16.69 -5.88
N ARG A 6 -0.58 -15.81 -6.61
CA ARG A 6 0.09 -14.63 -6.02
C ARG A 6 -0.93 -13.64 -5.47
N GLY A 7 -2.01 -13.37 -6.21
CA GLY A 7 -3.08 -12.48 -5.74
C GLY A 7 -3.79 -13.00 -4.48
N ILE A 8 -4.06 -14.31 -4.39
CA ILE A 8 -4.65 -14.93 -3.20
C ILE A 8 -3.69 -14.88 -2.02
N LEU A 9 -2.41 -15.19 -2.25
CA LEU A 9 -1.37 -15.05 -1.22
C LEU A 9 -1.31 -13.60 -0.71
N GLY A 10 -1.34 -12.62 -1.62
CA GLY A 10 -1.35 -11.21 -1.27
C GLY A 10 -2.53 -10.84 -0.38
N ALA A 11 -3.74 -11.29 -0.73
CA ALA A 11 -4.93 -11.08 0.08
C ALA A 11 -4.83 -11.72 1.49
N LEU A 12 -4.31 -12.95 1.58
CA LEU A 12 -4.11 -13.63 2.87
C LEU A 12 -3.11 -12.89 3.75
N LEU A 13 -1.99 -12.43 3.18
CA LEU A 13 -1.00 -11.64 3.89
C LEU A 13 -1.64 -10.36 4.45
N MET A 14 -2.37 -9.60 3.63
CA MET A 14 -3.06 -8.39 4.09
C MET A 14 -4.05 -8.67 5.21
N ILE A 15 -4.88 -9.71 5.10
CA ILE A 15 -5.88 -10.06 6.12
C ILE A 15 -5.21 -10.41 7.45
N SER A 16 -4.10 -11.16 7.40
CA SER A 16 -3.36 -11.56 8.61
C SER A 16 -2.75 -10.36 9.35
N THR A 17 -2.31 -9.34 8.62
CA THR A 17 -1.67 -8.14 9.19
C THR A 17 -2.64 -7.00 9.46
N LEU A 18 -3.85 -7.04 8.91
CA LEU A 18 -4.89 -6.03 9.05
C LEU A 18 -5.16 -5.60 10.51
N PRO A 19 -5.33 -6.51 11.50
CA PRO A 19 -5.66 -6.11 12.86
C PRO A 19 -4.56 -5.29 13.54
N ILE A 20 -3.31 -5.41 13.06
CA ILE A 20 -2.16 -4.65 13.58
C ILE A 20 -1.99 -3.34 12.80
N VAL A 21 -2.14 -3.38 11.49
CA VAL A 21 -1.88 -2.23 10.61
C VAL A 21 -2.99 -1.18 10.68
N LEU A 22 -4.26 -1.59 10.86
CA LEU A 22 -5.38 -0.65 10.97
C LEU A 22 -5.22 0.37 12.11
N PRO A 23 -4.94 -0.05 13.37
CA PRO A 23 -4.76 0.90 14.47
C PRO A 23 -3.43 1.67 14.41
N SER A 24 -2.43 1.19 13.66
CA SER A 24 -1.12 1.86 13.59
C SER A 24 -1.08 3.00 12.58
N SER A 25 -1.26 2.69 11.29
CA SER A 25 -0.97 3.61 10.18
C SER A 25 -1.82 3.32 8.94
N GLY A 26 -2.64 2.27 8.98
CA GLY A 26 -3.48 1.83 7.87
C GLY A 26 -4.52 2.89 7.47
N ALA A 27 -5.11 3.58 8.45
CA ALA A 27 -6.04 4.67 8.17
C ALA A 27 -5.38 5.84 7.42
N GLN A 28 -4.15 6.20 7.78
CA GLN A 28 -3.38 7.25 7.10
C GLN A 28 -2.98 6.83 5.68
N TRP A 29 -2.63 5.56 5.50
CA TRP A 29 -2.37 5.00 4.17
C TRP A 29 -3.62 5.04 3.27
N GLY A 30 -4.79 4.70 3.81
CA GLY A 30 -6.05 4.82 3.10
C GLY A 30 -6.38 6.27 2.70
N LEU A 31 -6.15 7.21 3.62
CA LEU A 31 -6.34 8.64 3.35
C LEU A 31 -5.34 9.16 2.31
N ALA A 32 -4.07 8.75 2.40
CA ALA A 32 -3.03 9.09 1.43
C ALA A 32 -3.42 8.66 0.02
N ARG A 33 -3.93 7.43 -0.11
CA ARG A 33 -4.42 6.91 -1.38
C ARG A 33 -5.60 7.71 -1.91
N PHE A 34 -6.57 8.01 -1.06
CA PHE A 34 -7.75 8.79 -1.45
C PHE A 34 -7.36 10.16 -1.99
N MET A 35 -6.45 10.87 -1.30
CA MET A 35 -5.94 12.17 -1.74
C MET A 35 -5.12 12.06 -3.03
N ALA A 36 -4.30 11.02 -3.16
CA ALA A 36 -3.47 10.81 -4.34
C ALA A 36 -4.29 10.48 -5.59
N ASP A 37 -5.34 9.67 -5.46
CA ASP A 37 -6.21 9.30 -6.58
C ASP A 37 -7.11 10.46 -7.04
N GLY A 38 -7.30 11.49 -6.19
CA GLY A 38 -8.02 12.72 -6.52
C GLY A 38 -7.14 13.84 -7.08
N SER A 39 -5.82 13.67 -7.15
CA SER A 39 -4.88 14.67 -7.67
C SER A 39 -4.63 14.50 -9.18
N ASP A 40 -4.49 15.62 -9.89
CA ASP A 40 -4.21 15.67 -11.33
C ASP A 40 -2.72 15.38 -11.66
N GLU A 41 -1.86 15.33 -10.64
CA GLU A 41 -0.43 14.97 -10.77
C GLU A 41 -0.19 13.47 -11.00
N GLY A 42 -1.25 12.66 -10.98
CA GLY A 42 -1.19 11.25 -11.34
C GLY A 42 -0.27 10.43 -10.43
N LEU A 43 0.71 9.73 -11.01
CA LEU A 43 1.53 8.75 -10.28
C LEU A 43 2.48 9.41 -9.27
N ASP A 44 2.93 10.64 -9.51
CA ASP A 44 3.87 11.34 -8.62
C ASP A 44 3.20 11.80 -7.32
N ALA A 45 1.92 12.18 -7.40
CA ALA A 45 1.10 12.53 -6.25
C ALA A 45 1.04 11.37 -5.23
N ARG A 46 0.94 10.12 -5.69
CA ARG A 46 0.90 8.94 -4.81
C ARG A 46 2.13 8.87 -3.92
N THR A 47 3.32 9.02 -4.47
CA THR A 47 4.57 8.97 -3.69
C THR A 47 4.60 10.06 -2.63
N SER A 48 4.21 11.29 -3.00
CA SER A 48 4.17 12.45 -2.10
C SER A 48 3.18 12.25 -0.94
N TYR A 49 1.96 11.79 -1.22
CA TYR A 49 0.97 11.55 -0.17
C TYR A 49 1.34 10.37 0.74
N TYR A 50 1.92 9.29 0.21
CA TYR A 50 2.39 8.18 1.04
C TYR A 50 3.59 8.59 1.92
N MET A 51 4.49 9.42 1.40
CA MET A 51 5.58 10.00 2.20
C MET A 51 5.02 10.86 3.33
N LEU A 52 4.07 11.76 3.04
CA LEU A 52 3.43 12.60 4.06
C LEU A 52 2.74 11.73 5.12
N ALA A 53 1.95 10.74 4.71
CA ALA A 53 1.30 9.83 5.65
C ALA A 53 2.30 9.07 6.53
N ALA A 54 3.43 8.64 5.99
CA ALA A 54 4.49 7.99 6.77
C ALA A 54 5.13 8.95 7.79
N MET A 55 5.45 10.18 7.39
CA MET A 55 6.04 11.19 8.28
C MET A 55 5.09 11.56 9.43
N PHE A 56 3.81 11.76 9.12
CA PHE A 56 2.80 12.11 10.10
C PHE A 56 2.37 10.94 10.99
N SER A 57 2.61 9.69 10.58
CA SER A 57 2.31 8.51 11.40
C SER A 57 3.07 8.51 12.71
N LEU A 58 4.36 8.86 12.66
CA LEU A 58 5.22 8.91 13.84
C LEU A 58 4.75 10.00 14.84
N VAL A 59 4.20 11.10 14.33
CA VAL A 59 3.79 12.25 15.16
C VAL A 59 2.38 12.07 15.72
N PHE A 60 1.43 11.55 14.94
CA PHE A 60 0.03 11.49 15.37
C PHE A 60 -0.33 10.22 16.13
N PHE A 61 0.27 9.08 15.80
CA PHE A 61 -0.13 7.80 16.41
C PHE A 61 0.78 7.43 17.58
N TRP A 62 2.07 7.74 17.48
CA TRP A 62 3.05 7.26 18.45
C TRP A 62 2.94 7.91 19.85
N PRO A 63 2.79 9.25 19.99
CA PRO A 63 2.64 9.87 21.30
C PRO A 63 1.37 9.43 22.04
N PRO A 64 0.17 9.38 21.42
CA PRO A 64 -1.02 8.87 22.10
C PRO A 64 -0.90 7.40 22.55
N ILE A 65 -0.28 6.54 21.75
CA ILE A 65 -0.02 5.14 22.12
C ILE A 65 0.91 5.06 23.33
N ALA A 66 1.98 5.87 23.35
CA ALA A 66 2.90 5.93 24.49
C ALA A 66 2.19 6.44 25.77
N PHE A 67 1.36 7.48 25.67
CA PHE A 67 0.57 7.96 26.81
C PHE A 67 -0.44 6.93 27.31
N ALA A 68 -1.15 6.25 26.40
CA ALA A 68 -2.11 5.21 26.75
C ALA A 68 -1.42 4.04 27.48
N TYR A 69 -0.24 3.63 26.99
CA TYR A 69 0.55 2.59 27.62
C TYR A 69 0.94 2.95 29.06
N VAL A 70 1.49 4.15 29.27
CA VAL A 70 1.87 4.65 30.60
C VAL A 70 0.66 4.76 31.54
N ALA A 71 -0.48 5.21 31.03
CA ALA A 71 -1.73 5.29 31.80
C ALA A 71 -2.24 3.90 32.22
N LEU A 72 -2.01 2.86 31.40
CA LEU A 72 -2.41 1.48 31.66
C LEU A 72 -1.48 0.77 32.65
N THR A 73 -0.17 0.98 32.56
CA THR A 73 0.81 0.30 33.42
C THR A 73 1.12 1.05 34.71
N GLY A 74 0.89 2.37 34.76
CA GLY A 74 1.18 3.22 35.93
C GLY A 74 2.68 3.41 36.19
N ASN A 75 3.54 2.91 35.29
CA ASN A 75 4.99 3.03 35.37
C ASN A 75 5.47 4.37 34.80
N GLY A 76 6.67 4.81 35.19
CA GLY A 76 7.31 5.97 34.58
C GLY A 76 7.75 5.70 33.13
N ILE A 77 7.71 6.73 32.29
CA ILE A 77 8.06 6.70 30.84
C ILE A 77 9.45 6.07 30.54
N LEU A 78 10.34 6.04 31.54
CA LEU A 78 11.74 5.60 31.40
C LEU A 78 12.07 4.28 32.10
N ALA A 79 11.07 3.51 32.54
CA ALA A 79 11.34 2.17 33.04
C ALA A 79 11.96 1.31 31.92
N LEU A 80 13.05 0.59 32.23
CA LEU A 80 13.81 -0.19 31.26
C LEU A 80 12.94 -1.23 30.55
N ASP A 81 12.08 -1.92 31.29
CA ASP A 81 11.17 -2.95 30.76
C ASP A 81 10.17 -2.36 29.76
N ASP A 82 9.60 -1.19 30.08
CA ASP A 82 8.64 -0.47 29.26
C ASP A 82 9.28 0.08 27.98
N PHE A 83 10.54 0.54 28.07
CA PHE A 83 11.31 0.96 26.90
C PHE A 83 11.58 -0.21 25.95
N THR A 84 11.96 -1.38 26.47
CA THR A 84 12.10 -2.59 25.63
C THR A 84 10.79 -3.01 24.98
N ALA A 85 9.68 -3.00 25.73
CA ALA A 85 8.36 -3.32 25.20
C ALA A 85 7.99 -2.35 24.06
N PHE A 86 8.23 -1.05 24.25
CA PHE A 86 8.00 -0.02 23.24
C PHE A 86 8.77 -0.26 21.95
N VAL A 87 10.08 -0.56 22.04
CA VAL A 87 10.91 -0.87 20.85
C VAL A 87 10.40 -2.13 20.12
N LEU A 88 9.99 -3.16 20.85
CA LEU A 88 9.44 -4.38 20.26
C LEU A 88 8.11 -4.12 19.53
N VAL A 89 7.24 -3.28 20.08
CA VAL A 89 5.98 -2.89 19.42
C VAL A 89 6.25 -2.11 18.13
N ILE A 90 7.23 -1.20 18.11
CA ILE A 90 7.64 -0.50 16.87
C ILE A 90 8.06 -1.51 15.80
N LEU A 91 8.92 -2.46 16.17
CA LEU A 91 9.41 -3.47 15.24
C LEU A 91 8.27 -4.36 14.72
N ALA A 92 7.34 -4.77 15.60
CA ALA A 92 6.17 -5.54 15.21
C ALA A 92 5.28 -4.78 14.22
N PHE A 93 4.99 -3.51 14.48
CA PHE A 93 4.22 -2.66 13.59
C PHE A 93 4.91 -2.43 12.25
N TYR A 94 6.23 -2.19 12.26
CA TYR A 94 7.02 -2.05 11.05
C TYR A 94 6.97 -3.32 10.20
N ILE A 95 7.19 -4.50 10.79
CA ILE A 95 7.17 -5.78 10.08
C ILE A 95 5.75 -6.05 9.53
N ALA A 96 4.71 -5.86 10.34
CA ALA A 96 3.33 -6.04 9.92
C ALA A 96 2.96 -5.11 8.76
N ALA A 97 3.36 -3.83 8.81
CA ALA A 97 3.15 -2.88 7.73
C ALA A 97 3.87 -3.32 6.45
N ARG A 98 5.12 -3.76 6.53
CA ARG A 98 5.90 -4.23 5.37
C ARG A 98 5.26 -5.46 4.71
N ILE A 99 4.79 -6.42 5.51
CA ILE A 99 4.08 -7.60 5.01
C ILE A 99 2.75 -7.19 4.36
N CYS A 100 2.01 -6.26 4.95
CA CYS A 100 0.75 -5.77 4.41
C CYS A 100 0.93 -5.09 3.05
N ILE A 101 1.98 -4.27 2.89
CA ILE A 101 2.31 -3.59 1.63
C ILE A 101 2.69 -4.61 0.56
N LEU A 102 3.53 -5.59 0.90
CA LEU A 102 3.89 -6.66 -0.02
C LEU A 102 2.66 -7.48 -0.45
N GLY A 103 1.74 -7.74 0.49
CA GLY A 103 0.47 -8.39 0.19
C GLY A 103 -0.41 -7.56 -0.75
N TYR A 104 -0.43 -6.24 -0.53
CA TYR A 104 -1.14 -5.28 -1.37
C TYR A 104 -0.60 -5.25 -2.81
N ASP A 105 0.72 -5.23 -2.99
CA ASP A 105 1.36 -5.23 -4.31
C ASP A 105 1.01 -6.51 -5.09
N LEU A 106 1.12 -7.67 -4.45
CA LEU A 106 0.76 -8.96 -5.07
C LEU A 106 -0.72 -9.02 -5.48
N TRP A 107 -1.61 -8.45 -4.67
CA TRP A 107 -3.03 -8.37 -4.99
C TRP A 107 -3.30 -7.40 -6.15
N SER A 108 -2.70 -6.21 -6.11
CA SER A 108 -2.83 -5.16 -7.13
C SER A 108 -2.32 -5.61 -8.50
N ASP A 109 -1.19 -6.30 -8.54
CA ASP A 109 -0.62 -6.85 -9.78
C ASP A 109 -1.55 -7.88 -10.40
N ASN A 110 -2.09 -8.81 -9.60
CA ASN A 110 -3.03 -9.81 -10.09
C ASN A 110 -4.36 -9.18 -10.56
N ALA A 111 -4.85 -8.15 -9.86
CA ALA A 111 -6.04 -7.40 -10.28
C ALA A 111 -5.79 -6.68 -11.62
N THR A 112 -4.61 -6.09 -11.80
CA THR A 112 -4.21 -5.41 -13.04
C THR A 112 -4.04 -6.39 -14.18
N ALA A 113 -3.37 -7.52 -13.95
CA ALA A 113 -3.22 -8.58 -14.95
C ALA A 113 -4.57 -9.13 -15.40
N SER A 114 -5.48 -9.37 -14.45
CA SER A 114 -6.85 -9.81 -14.75
C SER A 114 -7.61 -8.80 -15.62
N ARG A 115 -7.45 -7.50 -15.36
CA ARG A 115 -8.04 -6.44 -16.19
C ARG A 115 -7.43 -6.40 -17.59
N ARG A 116 -6.11 -6.57 -17.73
CA ARG A 116 -5.42 -6.62 -19.03
C ARG A 116 -5.90 -7.80 -19.89
N VAL A 117 -6.02 -9.00 -19.29
CA VAL A 117 -6.53 -10.19 -19.97
C VAL A 117 -7.99 -10.01 -20.39
N LYS A 118 -8.80 -9.30 -19.59
CA LYS A 118 -10.19 -8.98 -19.95
C LYS A 118 -10.24 -8.00 -21.12
N LEU A 119 -9.42 -6.94 -21.08
CA LEU A 119 -9.34 -5.94 -22.15
C LEU A 119 -8.87 -6.57 -23.46
N SER A 120 -7.82 -7.40 -23.42
CA SER A 120 -7.29 -8.07 -24.62
C SER A 120 -8.26 -9.04 -25.29
N ARG A 121 -9.36 -9.40 -24.61
CA ARG A 121 -10.42 -10.28 -25.13
C ARG A 121 -11.70 -9.52 -25.50
N SER A 122 -11.74 -8.22 -25.23
CA SER A 122 -12.87 -7.36 -25.60
C SER A 122 -12.65 -6.73 -26.98
N GLU A 123 -13.74 -6.39 -27.64
CA GLU A 123 -13.75 -5.64 -28.92
C GLU A 123 -12.97 -4.33 -28.81
N ASP A 124 -13.06 -3.63 -27.66
CA ASP A 124 -12.26 -2.43 -27.37
C ASP A 124 -10.75 -2.70 -27.39
N GLY A 125 -10.31 -3.88 -26.95
CA GLY A 125 -8.91 -4.27 -26.98
C GLY A 125 -8.41 -4.63 -28.37
N GLU A 126 -9.26 -5.24 -29.19
CA GLU A 126 -8.97 -5.49 -30.60
C GLU A 126 -8.83 -4.16 -31.36
N ARG A 127 -9.78 -3.25 -31.18
CA ARG A 127 -9.74 -1.88 -31.74
C ARG A 127 -8.51 -1.09 -31.27
N LEU A 128 -8.14 -1.20 -29.99
CA LEU A 128 -6.92 -0.60 -29.46
C LEU A 128 -5.67 -1.12 -30.19
N THR A 129 -5.63 -2.42 -30.47
CA THR A 129 -4.51 -3.07 -31.16
C THR A 129 -4.42 -2.59 -32.61
N GLU A 130 -5.55 -2.52 -33.32
CA GLU A 130 -5.61 -1.96 -34.69
C GLU A 130 -5.13 -0.50 -34.74
N LEU A 131 -5.57 0.33 -33.79
CA LEU A 131 -5.13 1.72 -33.70
C LEU A 131 -3.62 1.82 -33.47
N LEU A 132 -3.05 0.98 -32.61
CA LEU A 132 -1.62 0.94 -32.35
C LEU A 132 -0.82 0.53 -33.60
N GLU A 133 -1.26 -0.50 -34.33
CA GLU A 133 -0.64 -0.90 -35.61
C GLU A 133 -0.72 0.20 -36.67
N SER A 134 -1.85 0.92 -36.73
CA SER A 134 -2.02 2.04 -37.66
C SER A 134 -1.08 3.22 -37.34
N ILE A 135 -0.74 3.42 -36.07
CA ILE A 135 0.19 4.46 -35.62
C ILE A 135 1.63 4.02 -35.86
N ASP A 136 1.98 2.78 -35.54
CA ASP A 136 3.33 2.23 -35.71
C ASP A 136 3.75 2.20 -37.19
N SER A 137 2.86 1.76 -38.08
CA SER A 137 3.10 1.80 -39.53
C SER A 137 3.33 3.21 -40.08
N ARG A 138 2.66 4.23 -39.52
CA ARG A 138 2.86 5.64 -39.88
C ARG A 138 4.14 6.24 -39.27
N LEU A 139 4.52 5.84 -38.07
CA LEU A 139 5.77 6.24 -37.42
C LEU A 139 6.99 5.58 -38.06
N GLY A 140 6.87 4.33 -38.49
CA GLY A 140 7.88 3.63 -39.29
C GLY A 140 8.13 4.29 -40.64
N ALA A 141 7.11 4.91 -41.24
CA ALA A 141 7.23 5.69 -42.48
C ALA A 141 7.85 7.09 -42.29
N LEU A 142 8.03 7.54 -41.03
CA LEU A 142 8.65 8.82 -40.65
C LEU A 142 10.11 8.66 -40.17
N LYS A 143 10.66 7.44 -40.17
CA LYS A 143 12.09 7.15 -40.01
C LYS A 143 12.76 6.98 -41.37
#